data_AF-A0A239BEK0-F1
#
_entry.id   AF-A0A239BEK0-F1
#
_cell.length_a   1.000
_cell.length_b   1.000
_cell.length_c   1.000
_cell.angle_alpha   90.00
_cell.angle_beta   90.00
_cell.angle_gamma   90.00
#
_symmetry.space_group_name_H-M   'P 1'
#
loop_
_entity.id
_entity.type
_entity.pdbx_description
1 polymer ?
#
loop_
_entity_poly.entity_id
_entity_poly.type
_entity_poly.pdbx_seq_one_letter_code
_entity_poly.pdbx_strand_id
1 'polypeptide(L)'
;MTDETIAGSADATLSSRELERLRAELDRVDAELRDRLAERIACCVKIAQVKREYGVPMMQPHRIGIVQERAAGFADRNGIDRDFMRRFYDLIIAETCRVEDLVIGAAGGSE
;
A
#
# COMPACT_ATOMS: atom_id res chain seq x y z
N MET A 1 -37.28 -40.46 -3.90
CA MET A 1 -35.87 -40.42 -3.45
C MET A 1 -35.06 -39.59 -4.44
N THR A 2 -35.30 -38.27 -4.51
CA THR A 2 -34.58 -37.36 -5.42
C THR A 2 -34.57 -35.87 -4.99
N ASP A 3 -35.03 -35.53 -3.78
CA ASP A 3 -35.17 -34.11 -3.40
C ASP A 3 -33.94 -33.54 -2.64
N GLU A 4 -33.25 -34.35 -1.84
CA GLU A 4 -32.07 -33.93 -1.06
C GLU A 4 -30.82 -33.65 -1.93
N THR A 5 -30.64 -34.35 -3.06
CA THR A 5 -29.44 -34.20 -3.90
C THR A 5 -29.44 -32.89 -4.71
N ILE A 6 -30.63 -32.34 -5.04
CA ILE A 6 -30.75 -31.09 -5.81
C ILE A 6 -30.45 -29.88 -4.91
N ALA A 7 -30.96 -29.89 -3.67
CA ALA A 7 -30.79 -28.80 -2.71
C ALA A 7 -29.31 -28.57 -2.32
N GLY A 8 -28.54 -29.64 -2.12
CA GLY A 8 -27.10 -29.55 -1.81
C GLY A 8 -26.24 -28.97 -2.95
N SER A 9 -26.65 -29.17 -4.21
CA SER A 9 -25.94 -28.61 -5.37
C SER A 9 -26.26 -27.12 -5.58
N ALA A 10 -27.49 -26.69 -5.26
CA ALA A 10 -27.92 -25.30 -5.41
C ALA A 10 -27.26 -24.38 -4.36
N ASP A 11 -27.13 -24.85 -3.13
CA ASP A 11 -26.46 -24.14 -2.03
C ASP A 11 -24.94 -24.00 -2.26
N ALA A 12 -24.30 -25.05 -2.78
CA ALA A 12 -22.90 -25.00 -3.23
C ALA A 12 -22.69 -24.02 -4.41
N THR A 13 -23.67 -23.92 -5.31
CA THR A 13 -23.61 -22.99 -6.46
C THR A 13 -23.87 -21.53 -6.03
N LEU A 14 -24.68 -21.31 -5.00
CA LEU A 14 -24.92 -19.98 -4.43
C LEU A 14 -23.68 -19.47 -3.67
N SER A 15 -23.09 -20.30 -2.83
CA SER A 15 -21.85 -19.97 -2.10
C SER A 15 -20.67 -19.73 -3.05
N SER A 16 -20.54 -20.49 -4.15
CA SER A 16 -19.52 -20.22 -5.18
C SER A 16 -19.71 -18.85 -5.83
N ARG A 17 -20.94 -18.47 -6.18
CA ARG A 17 -21.24 -17.16 -6.78
C ARG A 17 -21.00 -16.00 -5.82
N GLU A 18 -21.29 -16.18 -4.53
CA GLU A 18 -20.99 -15.16 -3.52
C GLU A 18 -19.48 -14.97 -3.34
N LEU A 19 -18.71 -16.06 -3.31
CA LEU A 19 -17.24 -16.00 -3.27
C LEU A 19 -16.66 -15.30 -4.50
N GLU A 20 -17.16 -15.59 -5.70
CA GLU A 20 -16.75 -14.91 -6.93
C GLU A 20 -17.04 -13.41 -6.87
N ARG A 21 -18.22 -13.03 -6.36
CA ARG A 21 -18.57 -11.61 -6.17
C ARG A 21 -17.61 -10.91 -5.22
N LEU A 22 -17.31 -11.52 -4.07
CA LEU A 22 -16.39 -10.95 -3.08
C LEU A 22 -14.95 -10.88 -3.60
N ARG A 23 -14.52 -11.84 -4.41
CA ARG A 23 -13.21 -11.79 -5.08
C ARG A 23 -13.12 -10.66 -6.09
N ALA A 24 -14.14 -10.48 -6.91
CA ALA A 24 -14.20 -9.33 -7.82
C ALA A 24 -14.20 -7.99 -7.07
N GLU A 25 -14.83 -7.94 -5.91
CA GLU A 25 -14.79 -6.78 -5.02
C GLU A 25 -13.37 -6.52 -4.48
N LEU A 26 -12.68 -7.57 -4.04
CA LEU A 26 -11.29 -7.50 -3.59
C LEU A 26 -10.34 -7.06 -4.72
N ASP A 27 -10.48 -7.63 -5.92
CA ASP A 27 -9.66 -7.27 -7.08
C ASP A 27 -9.75 -5.78 -7.42
N ARG A 28 -10.95 -5.21 -7.28
CA ARG A 28 -11.18 -3.77 -7.45
C ARG A 28 -10.48 -2.95 -6.35
N VAL A 29 -10.60 -3.36 -5.09
CA VAL A 29 -9.90 -2.69 -3.97
C VAL A 29 -8.39 -2.77 -4.15
N ASP A 30 -7.86 -3.90 -4.59
CA ASP A 30 -6.43 -4.08 -4.86
C ASP A 30 -5.94 -3.21 -6.02
N ALA A 31 -6.77 -3.01 -7.06
CA ALA A 31 -6.45 -2.07 -8.13
C ALA A 31 -6.34 -0.63 -7.59
N GLU A 32 -7.33 -0.19 -6.80
CA GLU A 32 -7.30 1.12 -6.16
C GLU A 32 -6.09 1.29 -5.22
N LEU A 33 -5.72 0.24 -4.47
CA LEU A 33 -4.53 0.25 -3.61
C LEU A 33 -3.24 0.44 -4.42
N ARG A 34 -3.09 -0.27 -5.55
CA ARG A 34 -1.91 -0.12 -6.43
C ARG A 34 -1.83 1.28 -7.03
N ASP A 35 -2.95 1.86 -7.45
CA ASP A 35 -2.99 3.22 -7.99
C ASP A 35 -2.56 4.26 -6.94
N ARG A 36 -3.09 4.14 -5.71
CA ARG A 36 -2.69 5.01 -4.59
C ARG A 36 -1.22 4.85 -4.21
N LEU A 37 -0.69 3.64 -4.28
CA LEU A 37 0.75 3.40 -4.05
C LEU A 37 1.60 4.08 -5.14
N ALA A 38 1.22 3.97 -6.41
CA ALA A 38 1.91 4.64 -7.51
C ALA A 38 1.91 6.17 -7.36
N GLU A 39 0.77 6.75 -7.01
CA GLU A 39 0.66 8.19 -6.72
C GLU A 39 1.54 8.63 -5.55
N ARG A 40 1.58 7.83 -4.48
CA ARG A 40 2.44 8.09 -3.32
C ARG A 40 3.92 8.14 -3.72
N ILE A 41 4.38 7.17 -4.50
CA ILE A 41 5.77 7.13 -4.98
C ILE A 41 6.07 8.32 -5.90
N ALA A 42 5.16 8.65 -6.82
CA ALA A 42 5.31 9.83 -7.68
C ALA A 42 5.43 11.14 -6.88
N CYS A 43 4.68 11.26 -5.77
CA CYS A 43 4.82 12.38 -4.85
C CYS A 43 6.21 12.43 -4.19
N CYS A 44 6.72 11.27 -3.72
CA CYS A 44 8.07 11.17 -3.15
C CYS A 44 9.17 11.56 -4.15
N VAL A 45 9.03 11.20 -5.43
CA VAL A 45 9.96 11.64 -6.48
C VAL A 45 9.98 13.18 -6.59
N LYS A 46 8.81 13.83 -6.58
CA LYS A 46 8.73 15.30 -6.60
C LYS A 46 9.38 15.92 -5.36
N ILE A 47 9.16 15.33 -4.18
CA ILE A 47 9.81 15.76 -2.94
C ILE A 47 11.34 15.61 -3.06
N ALA A 48 11.84 14.51 -3.59
CA ALA A 48 13.28 14.29 -3.79
C ALA A 48 13.90 15.30 -4.76
N GLN A 49 13.19 15.66 -5.83
CA GLN A 49 13.62 16.73 -6.76
C GLN A 49 13.78 18.07 -6.04
N VAL A 50 12.81 18.45 -5.21
CA VAL A 50 12.87 19.66 -4.39
C VAL A 50 14.01 19.58 -3.38
N LYS A 51 14.15 18.45 -2.66
CA LYS A 51 15.25 18.25 -1.71
C LYS A 51 16.60 18.43 -2.38
N ARG A 52 16.78 17.85 -3.56
CA ARG A 52 17.99 17.97 -4.37
C ARG A 52 18.25 19.42 -4.78
N GLU A 53 17.25 20.12 -5.29
CA GLU A 53 17.37 21.53 -5.73
C GLU A 53 17.85 22.44 -4.60
N TYR A 54 17.36 22.22 -3.38
CA TYR A 54 17.67 23.06 -2.22
C TYR A 54 18.69 22.47 -1.26
N GLY A 55 19.39 21.38 -1.63
CA GLY A 55 20.40 20.74 -0.77
C GLY A 55 19.86 20.20 0.56
N VAL A 56 18.57 19.87 0.62
CA VAL A 56 17.94 19.31 1.82
C VAL A 56 18.36 17.84 1.96
N PRO A 57 18.79 17.38 3.16
CA PRO A 57 19.11 15.99 3.38
C PRO A 57 17.95 15.05 3.05
N MET A 58 18.28 13.96 2.38
CA MET A 58 17.33 12.91 2.03
C MET A 58 16.65 12.33 3.28
N MET A 59 17.45 11.89 4.25
CA MET A 59 16.94 11.31 5.50
C MET A 59 16.40 12.37 6.45
N GLN A 60 15.12 12.23 6.78
CA GLN A 60 14.41 13.10 7.73
C GLN A 60 13.67 12.25 8.77
N PRO A 61 14.34 11.79 9.85
CA PRO A 61 13.77 10.84 10.81
C PRO A 61 12.44 11.29 11.44
N HIS A 62 12.29 12.58 11.69
CA HIS A 62 11.04 13.15 12.20
C HIS A 62 9.85 12.94 11.25
N ARG A 63 10.07 12.96 9.93
CA ARG A 63 9.02 12.68 8.92
C ARG A 63 8.60 11.22 8.93
N ILE A 64 9.56 10.31 9.10
CA ILE A 64 9.31 8.87 9.24
C ILE A 64 8.43 8.61 10.47
N GLY A 65 8.77 9.22 11.61
CA GLY A 65 7.98 9.13 12.85
C GLY A 65 6.52 9.56 12.66
N ILE A 66 6.29 10.71 12.01
CA ILE A 66 4.92 11.20 11.72
C ILE A 66 4.14 10.23 10.82
N VAL A 67 4.78 9.65 9.81
CA VAL A 67 4.13 8.69 8.91
C VAL A 67 3.72 7.42 9.68
N GLN A 68 4.61 6.90 10.53
CA GLN A 68 4.32 5.73 11.35
C GLN A 68 3.24 5.99 12.40
N GLU A 69 3.23 7.16 13.05
CA GLU A 69 2.19 7.53 14.01
C GLU A 69 0.81 7.62 13.34
N ARG A 70 0.73 8.23 12.15
CA ARG A 70 -0.50 8.29 11.37
C ARG A 70 -0.99 6.92 10.94
N ALA A 71 -0.07 6.03 10.56
CA ALA A 71 -0.37 4.65 10.21
C ALA A 71 -0.93 3.88 11.42
N ALA A 72 -0.31 4.02 12.59
CA ALA A 72 -0.78 3.41 13.83
C ALA A 72 -2.18 3.90 14.21
N GLY A 73 -2.45 5.20 14.12
CA GLY A 73 -3.79 5.75 14.37
C GLY A 73 -4.83 5.31 13.34
N PHE A 74 -4.42 5.10 12.07
CA PHE A 74 -5.30 4.51 11.06
C PHE A 74 -5.64 3.05 11.39
N ALA A 75 -4.66 2.27 11.85
CA ALA A 75 -4.87 0.88 12.23
C ALA A 75 -5.95 0.75 13.31
N ASP A 76 -5.86 1.57 14.36
CA ASP A 76 -6.81 1.57 15.47
C ASP A 76 -8.25 1.80 15.05
N ARG A 77 -8.46 2.82 14.19
CA ARG A 77 -9.80 3.22 13.77
C ARG A 77 -10.47 2.19 12.86
N ASN A 78 -9.68 1.31 12.25
CA ASN A 78 -10.17 0.33 11.27
C ASN A 78 -10.05 -1.12 11.75
N GLY A 79 -9.68 -1.33 13.03
CA GLY A 79 -9.52 -2.68 13.59
C GLY A 79 -8.39 -3.48 12.93
N ILE A 80 -7.36 -2.80 12.41
CA ILE A 80 -6.18 -3.44 11.83
C ILE A 80 -5.12 -3.60 12.91
N ASP A 81 -4.40 -4.72 12.89
CA ASP A 81 -3.26 -4.94 13.78
C ASP A 81 -2.18 -3.85 13.61
N ARG A 82 -1.80 -3.21 14.72
CA ARG A 82 -0.81 -2.12 14.70
C ARG A 82 0.55 -2.59 14.21
N ASP A 83 0.96 -3.80 14.59
CA ASP A 83 2.26 -4.33 14.22
C ASP A 83 2.32 -4.66 12.72
N PHE A 84 1.25 -5.21 12.16
CA PHE A 84 1.07 -5.36 10.72
C PHE A 84 1.17 -4.02 10.01
N MET A 85 0.43 -3.01 10.47
CA MET A 85 0.46 -1.69 9.84
C MET A 85 1.85 -1.04 9.90
N ARG A 86 2.56 -1.17 11.03
CA ARG A 86 3.94 -0.69 11.16
C ARG A 86 4.86 -1.34 10.11
N ARG A 87 4.83 -2.68 9.99
CA ARG A 87 5.65 -3.42 9.01
C ARG A 87 5.30 -3.05 7.57
N PHE A 88 4.02 -2.86 7.27
CA PHE A 88 3.58 -2.42 5.95
C PHE A 88 4.15 -1.04 5.60
N TYR A 89 4.09 -0.09 6.53
CA TYR A 89 4.68 1.23 6.32
C TYR A 89 6.21 1.22 6.31
N ASP A 90 6.87 0.32 7.05
CA ASP A 90 8.33 0.14 6.97
C ASP A 90 8.74 -0.24 5.53
N LEU A 91 8.02 -1.16 4.88
CA LEU A 91 8.27 -1.54 3.49
C LEU A 91 8.08 -0.36 2.52
N ILE A 92 6.98 0.40 2.68
CA ILE A 92 6.70 1.56 1.84
C ILE A 92 7.75 2.66 2.04
N ILE A 93 8.18 2.90 3.28
CA ILE A 93 9.21 3.90 3.61
C ILE A 93 10.55 3.47 3.03
N ALA A 94 10.93 2.19 3.14
CA ALA A 94 12.16 1.68 2.54
C ALA A 94 12.19 1.89 1.01
N GLU A 95 11.08 1.62 0.33
CA GLU A 95 10.98 1.88 -1.11
C GLU A 95 11.03 3.38 -1.44
N THR A 96 10.40 4.20 -0.60
CA THR A 96 10.51 5.67 -0.72
C THR A 96 11.97 6.10 -0.63
N CYS A 97 12.71 5.60 0.36
CA CYS A 97 14.11 5.91 0.55
C CYS A 97 14.94 5.56 -0.69
N ARG A 98 14.79 4.33 -1.20
CA ARG A 98 15.46 3.88 -2.42
C ARG A 98 15.18 4.79 -3.62
N VAL A 99 13.92 5.20 -3.80
CA VAL A 99 13.51 6.07 -4.91
C VAL A 99 14.07 7.49 -4.76
N GLU A 100 14.03 8.07 -3.55
CA GLU A 100 14.62 9.39 -3.31
C GLU A 100 16.13 9.38 -3.54
N ASP A 101 16.84 8.35 -3.08
CA ASP A 101 18.29 8.17 -3.30
C ASP A 101 18.63 8.11 -4.79
N LEU A 102 17.84 7.42 -5.61
CA LEU A 102 18.05 7.41 -7.07
C LEU A 102 17.91 8.81 -7.69
N VAL A 103 16.91 9.58 -7.27
CA VAL A 103 16.66 10.93 -7.81
C VAL A 103 17.73 11.93 -7.39
N ILE A 104 18.20 11.82 -6.15
CA ILE A 104 19.24 12.69 -5.58
C ILE A 104 20.62 12.30 -6.12
N GLY A 105 20.93 10.99 -6.16
CA GLY A 105 22.20 10.43 -6.61
C GLY A 105 22.46 10.51 -8.12
N ALA A 106 21.43 10.43 -8.97
CA ALA A 106 21.59 10.47 -10.43
C ALA A 106 22.20 11.78 -10.98
N ALA A 107 22.28 12.85 -10.19
CA ALA A 107 22.91 14.11 -10.59
C ALA A 107 24.40 14.22 -10.16
N GLY A 108 24.92 13.28 -9.37
CA GLY A 108 26.30 13.27 -8.88
C GLY A 108 27.29 12.43 -9.71
N GLY A 109 26.84 11.89 -10.85
CA GLY A 109 27.63 10.99 -11.72
C GLY A 109 27.97 11.57 -13.09
N SER A 110 28.22 12.88 -13.15
CA SER A 110 28.76 13.55 -14.35
C SER A 110 30.09 14.21 -13.99
N GLU A 111 31.14 13.40 -13.88
CA GLU A 111 32.54 13.79 -14.07
C GLU A 111 33.24 12.74 -14.95
#